data_AF-A0A4P7BBV4-F1
#
_entry.id   AF-A0A4P7BBV4-F1
#
_cell.length_a   1.000
_cell.length_b   1.000
_cell.length_c   1.000
_cell.angle_alpha   90.00
_cell.angle_beta   90.00
_cell.angle_gamma   90.00
#
_symmetry.space_group_name_H-M   'P 1'
#
loop_
_entity.id
_entity.type
_entity.pdbx_description
1 polymer ?
#
loop_
_entity_poly.entity_id
_entity_poly.type
_entity_poly.pdbx_seq_one_letter_code
_entity_poly.pdbx_strand_id
1 'polypeptide(L)'
;MRHKPARDPLRDELTMAVGLIWGHLNAQQPEQAYDLACGCLQLWPGERSLSLMAAYAAAELAEPIDLAALRSQAGADPARAADEAAWIALVERRAGAAP
;
A
#
# COMPACT_ATOMS: atom_id res chain seq x y z
N MET A 1 35.15 -17.04 2.56
CA MET A 1 34.47 -16.22 1.54
C MET A 1 33.07 -15.90 2.04
N ARG A 2 32.74 -14.61 2.23
CA ARG A 2 31.44 -14.16 2.74
C ARG A 2 30.43 -14.28 1.59
N HIS A 3 29.56 -15.30 1.62
CA HIS A 3 28.47 -15.41 0.65
C HIS A 3 27.58 -14.18 0.80
N LYS A 4 27.63 -13.28 -0.20
CA LYS A 4 26.68 -12.17 -0.31
C LYS A 4 25.34 -12.83 -0.66
N PRO A 5 24.28 -12.68 0.16
CA PRO A 5 23.00 -13.28 -0.15
C PRO A 5 22.56 -12.75 -1.53
N ALA A 6 22.15 -13.67 -2.40
CA ALA A 6 21.66 -13.33 -3.72
C ALA A 6 20.47 -12.37 -3.57
N ARG A 7 20.54 -11.25 -4.28
CA ARG A 7 19.43 -10.29 -4.36
C ARG A 7 18.21 -11.03 -4.90
N ASP A 8 17.08 -10.90 -4.22
CA ASP A 8 15.80 -11.39 -4.71
C ASP A 8 15.23 -10.33 -5.66
N PRO A 9 15.29 -10.54 -6.99
CA PRO A 9 14.95 -9.51 -7.97
C PRO A 9 13.49 -9.04 -7.84
N LEU A 10 12.59 -9.96 -7.47
CA LEU A 10 11.18 -9.67 -7.27
C LEU A 10 10.95 -8.76 -6.05
N ARG A 11 11.77 -8.90 -5.01
CA ARG A 11 11.72 -8.02 -3.83
C ARG A 11 12.25 -6.62 -4.15
N ASP A 12 13.27 -6.52 -4.99
CA ASP A 12 13.81 -5.25 -5.46
C ASP A 12 12.77 -4.49 -6.32
N GLU A 13 12.09 -5.21 -7.23
CA GLU A 13 10.99 -4.66 -8.04
C GLU A 13 9.81 -4.20 -7.20
N LEU A 14 9.40 -4.99 -6.20
CA LEU A 14 8.35 -4.58 -5.26
C LEU A 14 8.74 -3.31 -4.50
N THR A 15 9.98 -3.23 -4.02
CA THR A 15 10.48 -2.04 -3.31
C THR A 15 10.43 -0.81 -4.21
N MET A 16 10.79 -0.96 -5.48
CA MET A 16 10.69 0.11 -6.48
C MET A 16 9.23 0.51 -6.74
N ALA A 17 8.33 -0.46 -6.92
CA ALA A 17 6.91 -0.21 -7.14
C ALA A 17 6.28 0.58 -5.96
N VAL A 18 6.53 0.14 -4.73
CA VAL A 18 6.11 0.85 -3.51
C VAL A 18 6.66 2.28 -3.49
N GLY A 19 7.93 2.47 -3.85
CA GLY A 19 8.55 3.79 -3.93
C GLY A 19 7.90 4.71 -4.99
N LEU A 20 7.56 4.17 -6.15
CA LEU A 20 6.92 4.92 -7.24
C LEU A 20 5.48 5.33 -6.88
N ILE A 21 4.70 4.42 -6.31
CA ILE A 21 3.34 4.71 -5.84
C ILE A 21 3.39 5.82 -4.79
N TRP A 22 4.30 5.72 -3.81
CA TRP A 22 4.50 6.77 -2.82
C TRP A 22 4.92 8.10 -3.47
N GLY A 23 5.74 8.06 -4.51
CA GLY A 23 6.11 9.24 -5.30
C GLY A 23 4.89 9.95 -5.90
N HIS A 24 3.98 9.22 -6.53
CA HIS A 24 2.75 9.77 -7.08
C HIS A 24 1.83 10.35 -6.00
N LEU A 25 1.67 9.66 -4.87
CA LEU A 25 0.88 10.17 -3.74
C LEU A 25 1.42 11.51 -3.21
N ASN A 26 2.74 11.63 -3.03
CA ASN A 26 3.35 12.89 -2.61
C ASN A 26 3.25 14.00 -3.66
N ALA A 27 3.26 13.63 -4.94
CA ALA A 27 3.09 14.56 -6.06
C ALA A 27 1.62 14.98 -6.30
N GLN A 28 0.68 14.61 -5.41
CA GLN A 28 -0.76 14.88 -5.58
C GLN A 28 -1.33 14.28 -6.87
N GLN A 29 -0.87 13.08 -7.21
CA GLN A 29 -1.29 12.31 -8.38
C GLN A 29 -2.02 11.02 -7.93
N PRO A 30 -3.19 11.13 -7.27
CA PRO A 30 -3.86 9.99 -6.67
C PRO A 30 -4.40 9.00 -7.71
N GLU A 31 -4.80 9.46 -8.90
CA GLU A 31 -5.27 8.60 -10.00
C GLU A 31 -4.14 7.68 -10.49
N GLN A 32 -2.96 8.24 -10.77
CA GLN A 32 -1.80 7.47 -11.20
C GLN A 32 -1.30 6.53 -10.11
N ALA A 33 -1.33 6.98 -8.84
CA ALA A 33 -0.99 6.15 -7.71
C ALA A 33 -1.95 4.96 -7.56
N TYR A 34 -3.26 5.20 -7.73
CA TYR A 34 -4.29 4.19 -7.63
C TYR A 34 -4.15 3.14 -8.74
N ASP A 35 -4.06 3.58 -10.00
CA ASP A 35 -3.90 2.69 -11.15
C ASP A 35 -2.64 1.84 -11.04
N LEU A 36 -1.52 2.46 -10.64
CA LEU A 36 -0.27 1.76 -10.44
C LEU A 36 -0.37 0.73 -9.30
N ALA A 37 -0.93 1.12 -8.16
CA ALA A 37 -1.09 0.20 -7.02
C ALA A 37 -2.00 -0.98 -7.34
N CYS A 38 -3.13 -0.74 -8.02
CA CYS A 38 -4.03 -1.77 -8.51
C CYS A 38 -3.34 -2.71 -9.51
N GLY A 39 -2.55 -2.17 -10.44
CA GLY A 39 -1.73 -2.98 -11.36
C GLY A 39 -0.69 -3.83 -10.62
N CYS A 40 0.01 -3.26 -9.65
CA CYS A 40 0.99 -3.99 -8.83
C CYS A 40 0.34 -5.10 -7.98
N LEU A 41 -0.89 -4.90 -7.49
CA LEU A 41 -1.63 -5.93 -6.76
C LEU A 41 -1.98 -7.16 -7.61
N GLN A 42 -2.02 -7.04 -8.94
CA GLN A 42 -2.18 -8.20 -9.83
C GLN A 42 -0.91 -9.07 -9.88
N LEU A 43 0.26 -8.47 -9.64
CA LEU A 43 1.56 -9.15 -9.64
C LEU A 43 1.91 -9.70 -8.25
N TRP A 44 1.60 -8.94 -7.20
CA TRP A 44 1.85 -9.29 -5.81
C TRP A 44 0.54 -9.29 -5.01
N PRO A 45 -0.35 -10.28 -5.25
CA PRO A 45 -1.61 -10.37 -4.54
C PRO A 45 -1.34 -10.60 -3.05
N GLY A 46 -1.95 -9.77 -2.20
CA GLY A 46 -1.80 -9.83 -0.75
C GLY A 46 -0.61 -9.05 -0.19
N GLU A 47 0.17 -8.34 -1.02
CA GLU A 47 1.19 -7.43 -0.52
C GLU A 47 0.54 -6.25 0.19
N ARG A 48 0.71 -6.23 1.52
CA ARG A 48 0.00 -5.32 2.41
C ARG A 48 0.30 -3.84 2.13
N SER A 49 1.54 -3.54 1.79
CA SER A 49 1.96 -2.16 1.48
C SER A 49 1.20 -1.61 0.27
N LEU A 50 1.01 -2.44 -0.77
CA LEU A 50 0.28 -2.07 -1.98
C LEU A 50 -1.21 -1.89 -1.71
N SER A 51 -1.82 -2.79 -0.92
CA SER A 51 -3.23 -2.67 -0.53
C SER A 51 -3.52 -1.38 0.22
N LEU A 52 -2.66 -0.99 1.16
CA LEU A 52 -2.81 0.24 1.94
C LEU A 52 -2.65 1.49 1.06
N MET A 53 -1.67 1.48 0.14
CA MET A 53 -1.47 2.59 -0.79
C MET A 53 -2.62 2.73 -1.79
N ALA A 54 -3.15 1.63 -2.33
CA ALA A 54 -4.32 1.65 -3.19
C ALA A 54 -5.56 2.19 -2.47
N ALA A 55 -5.80 1.75 -1.22
CA ALA A 55 -6.90 2.26 -0.42
C ALA A 55 -6.76 3.76 -0.09
N TYR A 56 -5.54 4.22 0.21
CA TYR A 56 -5.29 5.65 0.41
C TYR A 56 -5.54 6.46 -0.86
N ALA A 57 -5.04 6.00 -2.01
CA ALA A 57 -5.28 6.67 -3.29
C ALA A 57 -6.78 6.75 -3.64
N ALA A 58 -7.51 5.64 -3.43
CA ALA A 58 -8.96 5.60 -3.59
C ALA A 58 -9.69 6.61 -2.70
N ALA A 59 -9.24 6.78 -1.45
CA ALA A 59 -9.82 7.76 -0.53
C ALA A 59 -9.65 9.19 -1.05
N GLU A 60 -8.48 9.52 -1.59
CA GLU A 60 -8.23 10.83 -2.19
C GLU A 60 -9.05 11.08 -3.47
N LEU A 61 -9.47 10.02 -4.17
CA LEU A 61 -10.33 10.08 -5.34
C LEU A 61 -11.84 10.04 -5.01
N ALA A 62 -12.19 9.89 -3.73
CA ALA A 62 -13.57 9.61 -3.28
C ALA A 62 -14.17 8.35 -3.93
N GLU A 63 -13.33 7.39 -4.31
CA GLU A 63 -13.75 6.08 -4.79
C GLU A 63 -14.22 5.20 -3.62
N PRO A 64 -15.12 4.22 -3.86
CA PRO A 64 -15.55 3.28 -2.82
C PRO A 64 -14.38 2.44 -2.28
N ILE A 65 -14.28 2.33 -0.95
CA ILE A 65 -13.27 1.52 -0.27
C ILE A 65 -13.94 0.52 0.64
N ASP A 66 -13.57 -0.76 0.51
CA ASP A 66 -13.94 -1.77 1.49
C ASP A 66 -13.01 -1.69 2.72
N LEU A 67 -13.36 -0.80 3.65
CA LEU A 67 -12.63 -0.63 4.91
C LEU A 67 -12.68 -1.89 5.79
N ALA A 68 -13.72 -2.72 5.68
CA ALA A 68 -13.82 -3.95 6.44
C ALA A 68 -12.79 -4.97 5.94
N ALA A 69 -12.68 -5.13 4.62
CA ALA A 69 -11.63 -5.95 4.01
C ALA A 69 -10.24 -5.44 4.40
N LEU A 70 -10.00 -4.11 4.31
CA LEU A 70 -8.71 -3.50 4.65
C LEU A 70 -8.28 -3.77 6.10
N ARG A 71 -9.23 -3.75 7.06
CA ARG A 71 -8.98 -4.07 8.47
C ARG A 71 -8.73 -5.56 8.71
N SER A 72 -9.45 -6.43 7.99
CA SER A 72 -9.36 -7.89 8.17
C SER A 72 -8.03 -8.48 7.69
N GLN A 73 -7.34 -7.78 6.80
CA GLN A 73 -6.01 -8.15 6.32
C GLN A 73 -4.96 -7.77 7.37
N ALA A 74 -4.54 -8.72 8.18
CA ALA A 74 -3.40 -8.53 9.07
C ALA A 74 -2.08 -8.71 8.28
N GLY A 75 -1.15 -7.77 8.40
CA GLY A 75 0.22 -7.98 7.97
C GLY A 75 0.87 -9.15 8.71
N ALA A 76 1.74 -9.90 8.02
CA ALA A 76 2.44 -11.03 8.61
C ALA A 76 3.57 -10.62 9.57
N ASP A 77 3.96 -9.34 9.57
CA ASP A 77 5.07 -8.80 10.36
C ASP A 77 4.56 -8.01 11.57
N PRO A 78 4.70 -8.54 12.81
CA PRO A 78 4.29 -7.85 14.02
C PRO A 78 4.98 -6.49 14.21
N ALA A 79 6.19 -6.31 13.67
CA ALA A 79 6.91 -5.05 13.79
C ALA A 79 6.25 -3.91 13.00
N ARG A 80 5.46 -4.23 11.98
CA ARG A 80 4.77 -3.25 11.12
C ARG A 80 3.32 -3.02 11.51
N ALA A 81 2.78 -3.79 12.46
CA ALA A 81 1.37 -3.73 12.85
C ALA A 81 0.92 -2.33 13.31
N ALA A 82 1.77 -1.60 14.04
CA ALA A 82 1.46 -0.24 14.48
C ALA A 82 1.43 0.76 13.31
N ASP A 83 2.37 0.65 12.38
CA ASP A 83 2.43 1.49 11.18
C ASP A 83 1.24 1.22 10.26
N GLU A 84 0.88 -0.05 10.08
CA GLU A 84 -0.30 -0.45 9.31
C GLU A 84 -1.59 0.11 9.93
N ALA A 85 -1.74 0.01 11.25
CA ALA A 85 -2.89 0.58 11.94
C ALA A 85 -2.97 2.11 11.77
N ALA A 86 -1.83 2.81 11.81
CA ALA A 86 -1.77 4.24 11.56
C ALA A 86 -2.17 4.60 10.12
N TRP A 87 -1.76 3.78 9.14
CA TRP A 87 -2.18 3.90 7.75
C TRP A 87 -3.67 3.67 7.56
N ILE A 88 -4.25 2.61 8.15
CA ILE A 88 -5.69 2.35 8.07
C ILE A 88 -6.47 3.54 8.66
N ALA A 89 -6.07 4.03 9.83
CA ALA A 89 -6.70 5.20 10.44
C ALA A 89 -6.60 6.45 9.56
N LEU A 90 -5.49 6.62 8.83
CA LEU A 90 -5.36 7.70 7.85
C LEU A 90 -6.34 7.55 6.68
N VAL A 91 -6.46 6.34 6.10
CA VAL A 91 -7.42 6.04 5.03
C VAL A 91 -8.85 6.31 5.48
N GLU A 92 -9.22 5.86 6.68
CA GLU A 92 -10.57 6.07 7.25
C GLU A 92 -10.91 7.55 7.41
N ARG A 93 -9.97 8.37 7.90
CA ARG A 93 -10.15 9.82 8.00
C ARG A 93 -10.34 10.46 6.63
N ARG A 94 -9.55 10.05 5.64
CA ARG A 94 -9.64 10.59 4.27
C ARG A 94 -10.93 10.17 3.56
N ALA A 95 -11.40 8.96 3.81
CA ALA A 95 -12.68 8.46 3.30
C ALA A 95 -13.92 9.07 3.99
N GLY A 96 -13.74 9.95 4.99
CA GLY A 96 -14.85 10.50 5.77
C GLY A 96 -15.55 9.49 6.69
N ALA A 97 -14.91 8.35 6.97
CA ALA A 97 -15.45 7.26 7.77
C ALA A 97 -15.05 7.36 9.27
N ALA A 98 -14.13 8.27 9.61
CA ALA A 98 -13.75 8.59 10.99
C ALA A 98 -14.21 10.02 11.35
N PRO A 99 -14.79 10.24 12.56
CA PRO A 99 -15.24 11.54 13.03
C PRO A 99 -14.11 12.55 13.31
#